data_AF-A0AAJ2LRP2-F1
#
_entry.id   AF-A0AAJ2LRP2-F1
#
_cell.length_a   1.000
_cell.length_b   1.000
_cell.length_c   1.000
_cell.angle_alpha   90.00
_cell.angle_beta   90.00
_cell.angle_gamma   90.00
#
_symmetry.space_group_name_H-M   'P 1'
#
loop_
_entity.id
_entity.type
_entity.pdbx_description
1 polymer ?
#
loop_
_entity_poly.entity_id
_entity_poly.type
_entity_poly.pdbx_seq_one_letter_code
_entity_poly.pdbx_strand_id
1 'polypeptide(L)'
;MKKIDTVSLNHQLDLHEPCSQHVRGNANSLSIEDSTQNTSLEDMVRQIQNCQLCQSSLPYTVRPIVQLNSQARILIASQAPGRKAHDSGIPFDDPSGERLRYWLGIDRKQFYDSSKIAILPMGFCYPGKGKTGDLPPRRECEPAWRQPILQQLPSI
;
A
#
# COMPACT_ATOMS: atom_id res chain seq x y z
N MET A 1 9.43 58.57 -30.15
CA MET A 1 10.31 58.37 -31.33
C MET A 1 11.52 57.55 -30.89
N LYS A 2 12.09 56.62 -31.66
CA LYS A 2 11.83 56.14 -33.04
C LYS A 2 11.51 54.62 -33.00
N LYS A 3 10.57 54.13 -33.83
CA LYS A 3 10.78 53.18 -34.98
C LYS A 3 11.55 51.88 -34.63
N ILE A 4 10.98 50.65 -34.69
CA ILE A 4 10.54 49.81 -35.86
C ILE A 4 11.61 49.78 -36.98
N ASP A 5 11.95 48.69 -37.69
CA ASP A 5 11.38 47.32 -37.90
C ASP A 5 12.45 46.22 -37.58
N THR A 6 12.45 44.90 -37.91
CA THR A 6 11.79 43.92 -38.85
C THR A 6 11.71 42.52 -38.15
N VAL A 7 10.91 41.47 -38.47
CA VAL A 7 10.59 40.66 -39.70
C VAL A 7 11.72 39.69 -40.13
N SER A 8 11.56 38.36 -40.36
CA SER A 8 10.41 37.42 -40.15
C SER A 8 10.74 35.91 -40.40
N LEU A 9 9.94 35.03 -39.77
CA LEU A 9 9.31 33.77 -40.27
C LEU A 9 10.13 32.54 -40.78
N ASN A 10 9.38 31.41 -40.78
CA ASN A 10 9.58 30.13 -41.51
C ASN A 10 10.56 29.10 -40.90
N HIS A 11 10.33 27.78 -41.01
CA HIS A 11 9.29 27.03 -41.77
C HIS A 11 9.01 25.63 -41.15
N GLN A 12 7.84 25.03 -41.47
CA GLN A 12 7.46 23.59 -41.47
C GLN A 12 7.61 22.78 -40.14
N LEU A 13 6.63 21.99 -39.66
CA LEU A 13 5.82 20.90 -40.23
C LEU A 13 6.66 19.64 -40.61
N ASP A 14 6.21 18.38 -40.46
CA ASP A 14 5.20 17.71 -39.60
C ASP A 14 5.33 16.16 -39.81
N LEU A 15 4.61 15.32 -39.05
CA LEU A 15 4.22 13.90 -39.33
C LEU A 15 5.26 12.74 -39.40
N HIS A 16 5.06 11.75 -38.49
CA HIS A 16 5.13 10.27 -38.62
C HIS A 16 6.36 9.43 -39.14
N GLU A 17 6.74 8.43 -38.31
CA GLU A 17 6.91 6.95 -38.54
C GLU A 17 6.96 6.36 -39.99
N PRO A 18 7.67 5.22 -40.28
CA PRO A 18 7.75 4.03 -39.41
C PRO A 18 8.99 3.06 -39.51
N CYS A 19 8.95 1.98 -38.69
CA CYS A 19 9.34 0.57 -38.98
C CYS A 19 10.82 0.08 -39.00
N SER A 20 11.12 -0.81 -38.03
CA SER A 20 11.95 -2.04 -38.06
C SER A 20 13.37 -2.08 -38.68
N GLN A 21 14.38 -2.39 -37.84
CA GLN A 21 15.48 -3.30 -38.23
C GLN A 21 15.93 -4.24 -37.07
N HIS A 22 15.93 -5.55 -37.37
CA HIS A 22 16.77 -6.61 -36.80
C HIS A 22 17.02 -6.72 -35.27
N VAL A 23 16.14 -7.44 -34.57
CA VAL A 23 16.56 -8.27 -33.42
C VAL A 23 17.01 -9.63 -33.96
N ARG A 24 18.25 -10.05 -33.65
CA ARG A 24 18.70 -11.42 -33.96
C ARG A 24 18.16 -12.36 -32.89
N GLY A 25 17.44 -13.39 -33.30
CA GLY A 25 16.96 -14.42 -32.38
C GLY A 25 18.14 -15.20 -31.77
N ASN A 26 18.12 -15.36 -30.45
CA ASN A 26 18.88 -16.42 -29.78
C ASN A 26 17.87 -17.35 -29.11
N ALA A 27 17.67 -18.54 -29.68
CA ALA A 27 16.73 -19.52 -29.17
C ALA A 27 17.35 -20.27 -27.99
N ASN A 28 17.15 -19.74 -26.77
CA ASN A 28 17.39 -20.49 -25.54
C ASN A 28 16.10 -20.51 -24.71
N SER A 29 15.38 -21.62 -24.80
CA SER A 29 14.08 -21.80 -24.18
C SER A 29 14.21 -22.06 -22.69
N LEU A 30 14.18 -21.00 -21.89
CA LEU A 30 13.82 -21.09 -20.47
C LEU A 30 12.33 -20.78 -20.35
N SER A 31 11.54 -21.82 -20.15
CA SER A 31 10.15 -21.72 -19.71
C SER A 31 10.14 -21.10 -18.32
N ILE A 32 9.89 -19.79 -18.24
CA ILE A 32 9.48 -19.15 -16.99
C ILE A 32 8.08 -19.67 -16.70
N GLU A 33 8.02 -20.73 -15.90
CA GLU A 33 6.79 -21.13 -15.22
C GLU A 33 6.41 -19.99 -14.27
N ASP A 34 5.47 -19.15 -14.70
CA ASP A 34 4.88 -18.11 -13.86
C ASP A 34 4.03 -18.81 -12.77
N SER A 35 4.73 -19.25 -11.73
CA SER A 35 4.14 -19.99 -10.62
C SER A 35 3.29 -19.00 -9.82
N THR A 36 2.02 -18.92 -10.19
CA THR A 36 0.95 -18.24 -9.45
C THR A 36 0.67 -19.02 -8.15
N GLN A 37 1.64 -18.95 -7.24
CA GLN A 37 1.61 -19.56 -5.91
C GLN A 37 0.47 -18.93 -5.12
N ASN A 38 -0.69 -19.59 -5.12
CA ASN A 38 -1.93 -19.14 -4.51
C ASN A 38 -1.80 -19.19 -2.98
N THR A 39 -1.07 -18.20 -2.45
CA THR A 39 -0.61 -18.10 -1.07
C THR A 39 -1.80 -17.88 -0.17
N SER A 40 -1.96 -18.72 0.86
CA SER A 40 -3.08 -18.58 1.80
C SER A 40 -3.04 -17.24 2.53
N LEU A 41 -4.20 -16.72 2.93
CA LEU A 41 -4.27 -15.50 3.74
C LEU A 41 -3.40 -15.60 5.01
N GLU A 42 -3.31 -16.78 5.64
CA GLU A 42 -2.46 -16.96 6.82
C GLU A 42 -0.97 -16.84 6.50
N ASP A 43 -0.52 -17.42 5.39
CA ASP A 43 0.88 -17.35 4.98
C ASP A 43 1.23 -15.94 4.48
N MET A 44 0.28 -15.26 3.84
CA MET A 44 0.39 -13.84 3.54
C MET A 44 0.49 -13.00 4.82
N VAL A 45 -0.30 -13.29 5.87
CA VAL A 45 -0.16 -12.65 7.19
C VAL A 45 1.22 -12.95 7.80
N ARG A 46 1.72 -14.18 7.73
CA ARG A 46 3.07 -14.56 8.19
C ARG A 46 4.16 -13.79 7.43
N GLN A 47 4.02 -13.61 6.11
CA GLN A 47 4.93 -12.79 5.30
C GLN A 47 4.85 -11.30 5.68
N ILE A 48 3.64 -10.76 5.82
CA ILE A 48 3.40 -9.36 6.23
C ILE A 48 4.06 -9.08 7.59
N GLN A 49 3.90 -9.96 8.58
CA GLN A 49 4.50 -9.80 9.92
C GLN A 49 6.03 -9.74 9.90
N ASN A 50 6.67 -10.36 8.90
CA ASN A 50 8.13 -10.37 8.73
C ASN A 50 8.64 -9.33 7.71
N CYS A 51 7.75 -8.57 7.07
CA CYS A 51 8.08 -7.57 6.05
C CYS A 51 9.03 -6.48 6.61
N GLN A 52 10.15 -6.23 5.91
CA GLN A 52 11.13 -5.17 6.23
C GLN A 52 11.20 -4.06 5.16
N LEU A 53 10.28 -4.03 4.19
CA LEU A 53 10.37 -3.23 2.95
C LEU A 53 10.68 -1.73 3.16
N CYS A 54 10.18 -1.13 4.24
CA CYS A 54 10.37 0.29 4.53
C CYS A 54 11.42 0.59 5.62
N GLN A 55 12.19 -0.40 6.09
CA GLN A 55 13.11 -0.28 7.24
C GLN A 55 14.08 0.90 7.14
N SER A 56 14.69 1.10 5.97
CA SER A 56 15.65 2.20 5.70
C SER A 56 15.02 3.59 5.72
N SER A 57 13.69 3.69 5.74
CA SER A 57 12.91 4.92 5.65
C SER A 57 12.03 5.20 6.88
N LEU A 58 12.08 4.34 7.92
CA LEU A 58 11.35 4.56 9.18
C LEU A 58 12.28 5.11 10.27
N PRO A 59 11.81 6.07 11.09
CA PRO A 59 12.52 6.50 12.31
C PRO A 59 12.27 5.57 13.51
N TYR A 60 11.67 4.40 13.29
CA TYR A 60 11.32 3.38 14.28
C TYR A 60 11.52 1.98 13.68
N THR A 61 11.52 0.94 14.52
CA THR A 61 11.60 -0.46 14.05
C THR A 61 10.40 -0.81 13.16
N VAL A 62 10.60 -1.67 12.16
CA VAL A 62 9.50 -2.18 11.35
C VAL A 62 8.63 -3.09 12.22
N ARG A 63 7.32 -2.79 12.25
CA ARG A 63 6.32 -3.57 12.96
C ARG A 63 5.00 -3.51 12.17
N PRO A 64 4.79 -4.44 11.23
CA PRO A 64 3.60 -4.46 10.40
C PRO A 64 2.37 -4.89 11.21
N ILE A 65 1.35 -4.04 11.25
CA ILE A 65 0.13 -4.23 12.05
C ILE A 65 -1.08 -4.28 11.13
N VAL A 66 -1.74 -5.44 11.10
CA VAL A 66 -2.97 -5.74 10.36
C VAL A 66 -3.83 -6.71 11.19
N GLN A 67 -5.15 -6.75 10.93
CA GLN A 67 -6.06 -7.77 11.46
C GLN A 67 -6.82 -8.34 10.27
N LEU A 68 -6.64 -9.62 9.93
CA LEU A 68 -7.14 -10.19 8.68
C LEU A 68 -7.75 -11.58 8.92
N ASN A 69 -8.83 -11.88 8.21
CA ASN A 69 -9.52 -13.17 8.20
C ASN A 69 -10.42 -13.24 6.95
N SER A 70 -10.45 -14.35 6.23
CA SER A 70 -11.25 -14.50 5.01
C SER A 70 -12.77 -14.48 5.25
N GLN A 71 -13.20 -14.63 6.51
CA GLN A 71 -14.61 -14.60 6.92
C GLN A 71 -15.11 -13.20 7.33
N ALA A 72 -14.20 -12.22 7.49
CA ALA A 72 -14.54 -10.87 7.90
C ALA A 72 -15.58 -10.23 6.98
N ARG A 73 -16.54 -9.50 7.54
CA ARG A 73 -17.67 -8.86 6.82
C ARG A 73 -17.63 -7.33 6.87
N ILE A 74 -16.67 -6.77 7.60
CA ILE A 74 -16.46 -5.32 7.77
C ILE A 74 -14.97 -5.05 7.56
N LEU A 75 -14.65 -4.07 6.72
CA LEU A 75 -13.28 -3.61 6.50
C LEU A 75 -13.08 -2.21 7.09
N ILE A 76 -12.21 -2.09 8.09
CA ILE A 76 -11.70 -0.81 8.59
C ILE A 76 -10.43 -0.46 7.79
N ALA A 77 -10.61 0.31 6.72
CA ALA A 77 -9.52 0.98 6.02
C ALA A 77 -9.03 2.19 6.83
N SER A 78 -7.70 2.38 6.92
CA SER A 78 -7.09 3.46 7.71
C SER A 78 -5.76 3.91 7.08
N GLN A 79 -5.13 4.98 7.59
CA GLN A 79 -3.84 5.44 7.04
C GLN A 79 -2.68 4.53 7.45
N ALA A 80 -2.24 4.61 8.70
CA ALA A 80 -1.19 3.79 9.28
C ALA A 80 -1.38 3.69 10.81
N PRO A 81 -0.76 2.71 11.50
CA PRO A 81 -0.76 2.67 12.96
C PRO A 81 -0.14 3.93 13.55
N GLY A 82 -0.79 4.53 14.54
CA GLY A 82 -0.20 5.60 15.36
C GLY A 82 0.84 5.06 16.35
N ARG A 83 1.56 5.96 17.03
CA ARG A 83 2.66 5.60 17.94
C ARG A 83 2.30 4.53 18.97
N LYS A 84 1.17 4.67 19.66
CA LYS A 84 0.70 3.71 20.69
C LYS A 84 0.40 2.32 20.12
N ALA A 85 -0.27 2.26 18.97
CA ALA A 85 -0.53 1.00 18.28
C ALA A 85 0.77 0.30 17.82
N HIS A 86 1.80 1.07 17.46
CA HIS A 86 3.14 0.52 17.22
C HIS A 86 3.79 -0.01 18.51
N ASP A 87 3.76 0.76 19.60
CA ASP A 87 4.35 0.35 20.88
C ASP A 87 3.71 -0.97 21.41
N SER A 88 2.37 -1.10 21.35
CA SER A 88 1.67 -2.33 21.78
C SER A 88 1.63 -3.44 20.72
N GLY A 89 1.69 -3.09 19.43
CA GLY A 89 1.50 -4.02 18.30
C GLY A 89 0.04 -4.31 17.97
N ILE A 90 -0.92 -3.69 18.65
CA ILE A 90 -2.36 -3.93 18.48
C ILE A 90 -2.98 -2.79 17.65
N PRO A 91 -3.73 -3.09 16.56
CA PRO A 91 -4.34 -2.03 15.74
C PRO A 91 -5.36 -1.23 16.55
N PHE A 92 -5.41 0.09 16.39
CA PHE A 92 -6.36 0.97 17.10
C PHE A 92 -6.34 0.81 18.64
N ASP A 93 -5.19 0.49 19.23
CA ASP A 93 -5.00 0.41 20.69
C ASP A 93 -4.62 1.77 21.28
N ASP A 94 -5.44 2.78 20.95
CA ASP A 94 -5.20 4.18 21.25
C ASP A 94 -6.52 4.98 21.37
N PRO A 95 -6.51 6.25 21.80
CA PRO A 95 -7.72 7.05 21.97
C PRO A 95 -8.52 7.33 20.69
N SER A 96 -7.98 7.10 19.49
CA SER A 96 -8.76 7.12 18.24
C SER A 96 -9.55 5.83 18.06
N GLY A 97 -8.95 4.69 18.44
CA GLY A 97 -9.61 3.39 18.46
C GLY A 97 -10.76 3.29 19.45
N GLU A 98 -10.61 3.85 20.66
CA GLU A 98 -11.72 3.87 21.63
C GLU A 98 -12.88 4.77 21.14
N ARG A 99 -12.59 5.89 20.47
CA ARG A 99 -13.64 6.70 19.82
C ARG A 99 -14.31 5.95 18.66
N LEU A 100 -13.54 5.19 17.87
CA LEU A 100 -14.06 4.39 16.76
C LEU A 100 -14.97 3.25 17.27
N ARG A 101 -14.56 2.53 18.32
CA ARG A 101 -15.40 1.53 19.02
C ARG A 101 -16.71 2.14 19.52
N TYR A 102 -16.63 3.29 20.18
CA TYR A 102 -17.79 4.05 20.64
C TYR A 102 -18.75 4.46 19.49
N TRP A 103 -18.22 5.00 18.39
CA TRP A 103 -19.04 5.38 17.22
C TRP A 103 -19.67 4.18 16.50
N LEU A 104 -18.99 3.03 16.47
CA LEU A 104 -19.52 1.79 15.91
C LEU A 104 -20.52 1.09 16.83
N GLY A 105 -20.63 1.51 18.10
CA GLY A 105 -21.52 0.88 19.10
C GLY A 105 -21.12 -0.55 19.48
N ILE A 106 -19.84 -0.91 19.32
CA ILE A 106 -19.32 -2.26 19.57
C ILE A 106 -18.26 -2.30 20.67
N ASP A 107 -18.23 -3.42 21.40
CA ASP A 107 -17.26 -3.64 22.47
C ASP A 107 -15.86 -4.00 21.93
N ARG A 108 -14.87 -4.05 22.84
CA ARG A 108 -13.48 -4.36 22.51
C ARG A 108 -13.30 -5.81 21.99
N LYS A 109 -14.10 -6.77 22.45
CA LYS A 109 -14.06 -8.18 21.99
C LYS A 109 -14.62 -8.30 20.56
N GLN A 110 -15.70 -7.58 20.24
CA GLN A 110 -16.26 -7.50 18.89
C GLN A 110 -15.29 -6.82 17.91
N PHE A 111 -14.60 -5.74 18.34
CA PHE A 111 -13.65 -5.01 17.51
C PHE A 111 -12.41 -5.83 17.14
N TYR A 112 -11.87 -6.61 18.08
CA TYR A 112 -10.71 -7.48 17.88
C TYR A 112 -11.07 -8.91 17.42
N ASP A 113 -12.33 -9.17 17.09
CA ASP A 113 -12.75 -10.42 16.45
C ASP A 113 -12.44 -10.35 14.94
N SER A 114 -11.31 -10.93 14.55
CA SER A 114 -10.88 -10.92 13.14
C SER A 114 -11.89 -11.57 12.21
N SER A 115 -12.68 -12.54 12.67
CA SER A 115 -13.72 -13.20 11.86
C SER A 115 -14.89 -12.28 11.51
N LYS A 116 -15.01 -11.12 12.17
CA LYS A 116 -16.00 -10.08 11.90
C LYS A 116 -15.39 -8.88 11.20
N ILE A 117 -14.26 -8.39 11.73
CA ILE A 117 -13.65 -7.12 11.30
C ILE A 117 -12.22 -7.35 10.80
N ALA A 118 -11.99 -7.02 9.52
CA ALA A 118 -10.67 -6.83 8.96
C ALA A 118 -10.19 -5.39 9.19
N ILE A 119 -8.92 -5.19 9.52
CA ILE A 119 -8.28 -3.90 9.67
C ILE A 119 -7.06 -3.88 8.75
N LEU A 120 -7.15 -3.10 7.67
CA LEU A 120 -6.12 -2.99 6.62
C LEU A 120 -5.76 -1.52 6.39
N PRO A 121 -4.68 -1.02 7.02
CA PRO A 121 -4.16 0.32 6.75
C PRO A 121 -3.63 0.50 5.32
N MET A 122 -3.32 1.73 4.92
CA MET A 122 -2.58 2.04 3.69
C MET A 122 -1.08 1.72 3.82
N GLY A 123 -0.51 1.90 5.02
CA GLY A 123 0.85 1.50 5.36
C GLY A 123 0.88 0.85 6.74
N PHE A 124 1.53 -0.32 6.86
CA PHE A 124 1.32 -1.19 8.03
C PHE A 124 2.21 -0.87 9.24
N CYS A 125 3.18 0.05 9.11
CA CYS A 125 4.10 0.44 10.16
C CYS A 125 3.91 1.91 10.55
N TYR A 126 4.29 2.29 11.78
CA TYR A 126 4.27 3.68 12.21
C TYR A 126 5.29 4.51 11.40
N PRO A 127 4.86 5.50 10.59
CA PRO A 127 5.76 6.25 9.71
C PRO A 127 6.57 7.32 10.45
N GLY A 128 6.30 7.56 11.74
CA GLY A 128 6.95 8.58 12.55
C GLY A 128 6.09 9.84 12.78
N LYS A 129 6.65 10.82 13.50
CA LYS A 129 5.94 12.03 13.92
C LYS A 129 6.12 13.16 12.91
N GLY A 130 5.01 13.74 12.46
CA GLY A 130 4.98 14.97 11.64
C GLY A 130 4.68 16.22 12.47
N LYS A 131 4.67 17.40 11.82
CA LYS A 131 4.46 18.70 12.50
C LYS A 131 3.09 18.82 13.19
N THR A 132 2.04 18.28 12.59
CA THR A 132 0.63 18.42 13.02
C THR A 132 -0.03 17.10 13.44
N GLY A 133 0.65 15.98 13.22
CA GLY A 133 0.07 14.64 13.29
C GLY A 133 1.18 13.60 13.16
N ASP A 134 0.84 12.41 12.70
CA ASP A 134 1.84 11.43 12.29
C ASP A 134 2.15 11.60 10.79
N LEU A 135 3.25 11.05 10.31
CA LEU A 135 3.66 11.17 8.91
C LEU A 135 2.70 10.38 7.99
N PRO A 136 2.62 10.69 6.68
CA PRO A 136 1.77 9.94 5.76
C PRO A 136 2.28 8.48 5.60
N PRO A 137 1.39 7.55 5.20
CA PRO A 137 1.77 6.17 4.91
C PRO A 137 2.90 6.06 3.88
N ARG A 138 3.76 5.06 4.07
CA ARG A 138 4.83 4.69 3.13
C ARG A 138 4.21 4.17 1.83
N ARG A 139 4.55 4.79 0.70
CA ARG A 139 3.94 4.51 -0.62
C ARG A 139 4.21 3.09 -1.10
N GLU A 140 5.38 2.56 -0.76
CA GLU A 140 5.84 1.21 -1.07
C GLU A 140 5.00 0.10 -0.39
N CYS A 141 4.24 0.40 0.67
CA CYS A 141 3.40 -0.61 1.35
C CYS A 141 2.12 -0.98 0.59
N GLU A 142 1.60 -0.07 -0.24
CA GLU A 142 0.34 -0.24 -0.96
C GLU A 142 0.44 -1.32 -2.05
N PRO A 143 1.31 -1.17 -3.09
CA PRO A 143 1.39 -2.13 -4.19
C PRO A 143 2.01 -3.47 -3.76
N ALA A 144 2.81 -3.49 -2.69
CA ALA A 144 3.44 -4.70 -2.18
C ALA A 144 2.46 -5.68 -1.51
N TRP A 145 1.32 -5.19 -0.99
CA TRP A 145 0.45 -6.00 -0.12
C TRP A 145 -1.05 -5.80 -0.29
N ARG A 146 -1.54 -4.58 -0.57
CA ARG A 146 -2.98 -4.30 -0.42
C ARG A 146 -3.86 -5.01 -1.44
N GLN A 147 -3.48 -5.02 -2.71
CA GLN A 147 -4.23 -5.76 -3.74
C GLN A 147 -4.21 -7.28 -3.49
N PRO A 148 -3.07 -7.93 -3.20
CA PRO A 148 -3.03 -9.34 -2.78
C PRO A 148 -3.92 -9.66 -1.55
N ILE A 149 -3.90 -8.81 -0.52
CA ILE A 149 -4.74 -9.03 0.68
C ILE A 149 -6.23 -8.93 0.34
N LEU A 150 -6.64 -7.93 -0.44
CA LEU A 150 -8.05 -7.74 -0.80
C LEU A 150 -8.60 -8.91 -1.62
N GLN A 151 -7.78 -9.52 -2.49
CA GLN A 151 -8.13 -10.75 -3.20
C GLN A 151 -8.34 -11.96 -2.28
N GLN A 152 -7.71 -11.95 -1.09
CA GLN A 152 -7.84 -12.98 -0.05
C GLN A 152 -8.95 -12.67 0.99
N LEU A 153 -9.74 -11.59 0.79
CA LEU A 153 -10.89 -11.21 1.60
C LEU A 153 -12.21 -11.27 0.81
N PRO A 154 -12.65 -12.46 0.32
CA PRO A 154 -13.83 -12.62 -0.56
C PRO A 154 -15.19 -12.38 0.13
N SER A 155 -15.16 -11.80 1.33
CA SER A 155 -16.30 -11.60 2.23
C SER A 155 -16.59 -10.11 2.50
N ILE A 156 -15.81 -9.22 1.88
CA ILE A 156 -15.76 -7.75 2.02
C ILE A 156 -16.28 -7.08 0.74
#